data_AF-A0A1B0CWU9-F1
#
_entry.id   AF-A0A1B0CWU9-F1
#
_cell.length_a   1.000
_cell.length_b   1.000
_cell.length_c   1.000
_cell.angle_alpha   90.00
_cell.angle_beta   90.00
_cell.angle_gamma   90.00
#
_symmetry.space_group_name_H-M   'P 1'
#
loop_
_entity.id
_entity.type
_entity.pdbx_description
1 polymer ?
#
loop_
_entity_poly.entity_id
_entity_poly.type
_entity_poly.pdbx_seq_one_letter_code
_entity_poly.pdbx_strand_id
1 'polypeptide(L)'
;MFSFHKPKVYRSTQGCCICKAKSSSSRFTDSKKYETDFIECFQLAAPRKGEICNACVLLVKRFKRLPPGSERHWGHVVDARVGPGLKSMTKFKKRKEESLQQQKELKPVRPPKMTNT
;
A
#
# COMPACT_ATOMS: atom_id res chain seq x y z
N MET A 1 -20.69 -17.61 -8.01
CA MET A 1 -20.79 -16.48 -7.06
C MET A 1 -19.44 -16.33 -6.37
N PHE A 2 -18.69 -15.26 -6.67
CA PHE A 2 -17.49 -14.96 -5.89
C PHE A 2 -17.94 -14.49 -4.51
N SER A 3 -17.88 -15.37 -3.51
CA SER A 3 -18.01 -14.94 -2.12
C SER A 3 -16.92 -13.90 -1.86
N PHE A 4 -17.32 -12.65 -1.74
CA PHE A 4 -16.44 -11.55 -1.35
C PHE A 4 -16.02 -11.80 0.10
N HIS A 5 -14.97 -12.57 0.29
CA HIS A 5 -14.35 -12.75 1.58
C HIS A 5 -13.79 -11.39 1.99
N LYS A 6 -14.42 -10.72 2.96
CA LYS A 6 -13.89 -9.47 3.54
C LYS A 6 -12.47 -9.76 4.03
N PRO A 7 -11.43 -9.12 3.46
CA PRO A 7 -10.07 -9.36 3.89
C PRO A 7 -9.92 -9.03 5.37
N LYS A 8 -9.28 -9.93 6.13
CA LYS A 8 -9.04 -9.72 7.56
C LYS A 8 -8.13 -8.50 7.74
N VAL A 9 -8.57 -7.55 8.56
CA VAL A 9 -7.78 -6.37 8.91
C VAL A 9 -7.15 -6.60 10.27
N TYR A 10 -5.83 -6.40 10.35
CA TYR A 10 -5.09 -6.46 11.59
C TYR A 10 -4.90 -5.04 12.13
N ARG A 11 -5.00 -4.89 13.45
CA ARG A 11 -4.90 -3.60 14.15
C ARG A 11 -3.73 -3.61 15.11
N SER A 12 -3.08 -2.45 15.22
CA SER A 12 -2.06 -2.17 16.24
C SER A 12 -2.57 -1.02 17.11
N THR A 13 -2.38 -1.11 18.43
CA THR A 13 -2.78 -0.09 19.40
C THR A 13 -1.96 1.19 19.21
N GLN A 14 -0.64 1.03 19.08
CA GLN A 14 0.31 2.13 18.89
C GLN A 14 0.39 2.58 17.42
N GLY A 15 0.15 1.66 16.48
CA GLY A 15 0.31 1.88 15.04
C GLY A 15 1.76 1.73 14.59
N CYS A 16 1.96 1.76 13.27
CA CYS A 16 3.29 1.62 12.69
C CYS A 16 4.25 2.71 13.19
N CYS A 17 5.42 2.34 13.68
CA CYS A 17 6.44 3.27 14.16
C CYS A 17 6.91 4.29 13.09
N ILE A 18 6.75 3.97 11.81
CA ILE A 18 7.12 4.82 10.66
C ILE A 18 5.94 5.67 10.17
N CYS A 19 4.92 5.04 9.56
CA CYS A 19 3.82 5.76 8.91
C CYS A 19 2.61 6.01 9.81
N LYS A 20 2.62 5.48 11.04
CA LYS A 20 1.56 5.62 12.06
C LYS A 20 0.20 5.03 11.68
N ALA A 21 0.14 4.22 10.62
CA ALA A 21 -1.06 3.44 10.30
C ALA A 21 -1.39 2.45 11.44
N LYS A 22 -2.64 2.47 11.91
CA LYS A 22 -3.16 1.53 12.94
C LYS A 22 -3.81 0.27 12.36
N SER A 23 -3.87 0.16 11.04
CA SER A 23 -4.47 -0.98 10.34
C SER A 23 -3.60 -1.44 9.17
N SER A 24 -3.52 -2.75 8.97
CA SER A 24 -2.79 -3.38 7.88
C SER A 24 -3.54 -4.62 7.39
N SER A 25 -3.38 -4.96 6.10
CA SER A 25 -3.94 -6.18 5.50
C SER A 25 -3.23 -7.46 5.94
N SER A 26 -2.05 -7.32 6.56
CA SER A 26 -1.33 -8.39 7.24
C SER A 26 -1.00 -7.97 8.67
N ARG A 27 -0.57 -8.93 9.50
CA ARG A 27 -0.09 -8.64 10.86
C ARG A 27 1.03 -7.61 10.85
N PHE A 28 1.06 -6.81 11.91
CA PHE A 28 2.22 -6.00 12.26
C PHE A 28 3.33 -6.93 12.77
N THR A 29 4.57 -6.48 12.63
CA THR A 29 5.76 -7.20 13.10
C THR A 29 6.61 -6.30 13.96
N ASP A 30 7.47 -6.87 14.79
CA ASP A 30 8.47 -6.12 15.54
C ASP A 30 9.51 -5.46 14.60
N SER A 31 9.95 -4.24 14.92
CA SER A 31 10.87 -3.47 14.09
C SER A 31 12.32 -3.92 14.15
N LYS A 32 12.75 -4.68 15.18
CA LYS A 32 14.17 -4.88 15.55
C LYS A 32 15.09 -5.27 14.40
N LYS A 33 14.60 -6.07 13.44
CA LYS A 33 15.38 -6.49 12.25
C LYS A 33 15.67 -5.36 11.25
N TYR A 34 14.89 -4.29 11.28
CA TYR A 34 14.89 -3.23 10.27
C TYR A 34 15.40 -1.88 10.80
N GLU A 35 15.60 -1.75 12.11
CA GLU A 35 15.89 -0.46 12.77
C GLU A 35 17.16 0.21 12.25
N THR A 36 18.18 -0.59 11.88
CA THR A 36 19.45 -0.08 11.36
C THR A 36 19.28 0.69 10.05
N ASP A 37 18.30 0.32 9.24
CA ASP A 37 18.07 0.92 7.93
C ASP A 37 17.08 2.10 8.00
N PHE A 38 16.44 2.35 9.15
CA PHE A 38 15.34 3.32 9.23
C PHE A 38 15.77 4.76 9.00
N ILE A 39 16.92 5.15 9.56
CA ILE A 39 17.41 6.54 9.45
C ILE A 39 17.60 6.92 8.00
N GLU A 40 18.32 6.11 7.23
CA GLU A 40 18.59 6.40 5.81
C GLU A 40 17.36 6.18 4.93
N CYS A 41 16.65 5.05 5.10
CA CYS A 41 15.49 4.71 4.27
C CYS A 41 14.37 5.75 4.39
N PHE A 42 14.13 6.29 5.58
CA PHE A 42 13.02 7.20 5.85
C PHE A 42 13.46 8.61 6.26
N GLN A 43 14.76 8.94 6.17
CA GLN A 43 15.30 10.24 6.61
C GLN A 43 14.84 10.65 8.00
N LEU A 44 14.97 9.74 8.96
CA LEU A 44 14.58 10.01 10.35
C LEU A 44 15.68 10.80 11.06
N ALA A 45 15.30 11.85 11.79
CA ALA A 45 16.22 12.57 12.67
C ALA A 45 16.68 11.73 13.89
N ALA A 46 15.88 10.74 14.30
CA ALA A 46 16.17 9.87 15.42
C ALA A 46 15.71 8.42 15.18
N PRO A 47 16.38 7.41 15.77
CA PRO A 47 15.93 6.02 15.72
C PRO A 47 14.50 5.86 16.23
N ARG A 48 13.72 4.99 15.58
CA ARG A 48 12.37 4.61 16.02
C ARG A 48 12.27 3.11 16.23
N LYS A 49 11.46 2.70 17.21
CA LYS A 49 11.23 1.29 17.57
C LYS A 49 9.73 1.03 17.77
N GLY A 50 9.32 -0.23 17.66
CA GLY A 50 7.96 -0.69 17.93
C GLY A 50 7.38 -1.56 16.81
N GLU A 51 6.07 -1.54 16.64
CA GLU A 51 5.41 -2.31 15.59
C GLU A 51 5.57 -1.65 14.22
N ILE A 52 5.88 -2.43 13.18
CA ILE A 52 5.98 -1.97 11.79
C ILE A 52 4.91 -2.65 10.92
N CYS A 53 4.28 -1.87 10.04
CA CYS A 53 3.32 -2.42 9.09
C CYS A 53 4.05 -3.04 7.88
N ASN A 54 3.38 -3.94 7.17
CA ASN A 54 4.00 -4.63 6.04
C ASN A 54 4.41 -3.68 4.90
N ALA A 55 3.64 -2.62 4.64
CA ALA A 55 4.02 -1.65 3.62
C ALA A 55 5.38 -1.00 3.92
N CYS A 56 5.63 -0.59 5.17
CA CYS A 56 6.92 -0.02 5.57
C CYS A 56 8.05 -1.06 5.55
N VAL A 57 7.77 -2.32 5.91
CA VAL A 57 8.73 -3.42 5.76
C VAL A 57 9.17 -3.59 4.30
N LEU A 58 8.22 -3.53 3.36
CA LEU A 58 8.51 -3.64 1.93
C LEU A 58 9.37 -2.48 1.41
N LEU A 59 9.21 -1.28 1.97
CA LEU A 59 10.06 -0.14 1.64
C LEU A 59 11.50 -0.34 2.11
N VAL A 60 11.71 -0.81 3.35
CA VAL A 60 13.06 -1.14 3.85
C VAL A 60 13.71 -2.23 3.00
N LYS A 61 12.98 -3.30 2.68
CA LYS A 61 13.50 -4.36 1.79
C LYS A 61 13.87 -3.85 0.40
N ARG A 62 13.12 -2.87 -0.12
CA ARG A 62 13.41 -2.22 -1.40
C ARG A 62 14.64 -1.32 -1.29
N PHE A 63 14.76 -0.56 -0.21
CA PHE A 63 15.91 0.30 0.07
C PHE A 63 17.22 -0.50 0.09
N LYS A 64 17.28 -1.63 0.81
CA LYS A 64 18.46 -2.51 0.84
C LYS A 64 18.89 -3.08 -0.52
N ARG A 65 18.03 -3.01 -1.54
CA ARG A 65 18.29 -3.50 -2.90
C ARG A 65 18.62 -2.37 -3.87
N LEU A 66 18.74 -1.13 -3.40
CA LEU A 66 19.14 -0.02 -4.24
C LEU A 66 20.63 -0.13 -4.62
N PRO A 67 21.00 0.33 -5.83
CA PRO A 67 22.40 0.41 -6.20
C PRO A 67 23.15 1.38 -5.27
N PRO A 68 24.46 1.14 -5.01
CA PRO A 68 25.29 2.07 -4.26
C PRO A 68 25.24 3.47 -4.86
N GLY A 69 25.18 4.51 -4.01
CA GLY A 69 25.07 5.90 -4.46
C GLY A 69 23.66 6.37 -4.83
N SER A 70 22.62 5.54 -4.64
CA SER A 70 21.25 6.00 -4.83
C SER A 70 20.82 6.96 -3.72
N GLU A 71 20.37 8.16 -4.10
CA GLU A 71 19.79 9.15 -3.17
C GLU A 71 18.31 8.89 -2.85
N ARG A 72 17.75 7.75 -3.26
CA ARG A 72 16.33 7.49 -3.12
C ARG A 72 15.95 7.18 -1.67
N HIS A 73 15.02 7.95 -1.14
CA HIS A 73 14.47 7.79 0.21
C HIS A 73 12.93 7.80 0.23
N TRP A 74 12.35 7.43 1.37
CA TRP A 74 10.90 7.38 1.62
C TRP A 74 10.47 8.28 2.77
N GLY A 75 11.15 9.41 2.97
CA GLY A 75 10.85 10.37 4.05
C GLY A 75 9.39 10.85 4.06
N HIS A 76 8.77 11.02 2.89
CA HIS A 76 7.36 11.39 2.75
C HIS A 76 6.35 10.41 3.39
N VAL A 77 6.78 9.18 3.71
CA VAL A 77 5.93 8.16 4.34
C VAL A 77 5.84 8.36 5.86
N VAL A 78 6.83 9.02 6.45
CA VAL A 78 6.93 9.22 7.90
C VAL A 78 5.74 10.05 8.37
N ASP A 79 5.03 9.52 9.36
CA ASP A 79 3.87 10.17 10.00
C ASP A 79 2.72 10.59 9.05
N ALA A 80 2.70 10.07 7.82
CA ALA A 80 1.71 10.38 6.79
C ALA A 80 0.24 10.07 7.17
N ARG A 81 0.01 9.39 8.31
CA ARG A 81 -1.32 9.08 8.86
C ARG A 81 -1.71 9.90 10.10
N VAL A 82 -0.82 10.73 10.64
CA VAL A 82 -1.09 11.60 11.82
C VAL A 82 -1.24 13.06 11.43
N GLY A 83 -0.82 13.45 10.22
CA GLY A 83 -0.93 14.82 9.74
C GLY A 83 -2.37 15.34 9.60
N PRO A 84 -2.58 16.67 9.66
CA PRO A 84 -3.88 17.29 9.51
C PRO A 84 -4.45 17.07 8.10
N GLY A 85 -5.40 16.13 7.97
CA GLY A 85 -6.35 16.09 6.86
C GLY A 85 -5.93 15.33 5.60
N LEU A 86 -5.94 14.00 5.62
CA LEU A 86 -5.99 13.20 4.40
C LEU A 86 -7.41 13.22 3.79
N LYS A 87 -7.73 14.28 3.04
CA LYS A 87 -8.93 14.33 2.17
C LYS A 87 -8.57 14.72 0.73
N SER A 88 -7.61 14.06 0.06
CA SER A 88 -7.42 14.33 -1.38
C SER A 88 -6.80 13.17 -2.20
N MET A 89 -7.20 11.93 -1.94
CA MET A 89 -6.79 10.80 -2.81
C MET A 89 -7.98 9.95 -3.30
N THR A 90 -9.20 10.19 -2.82
CA THR A 90 -10.42 9.51 -3.29
C THR A 90 -10.82 9.93 -4.71
N LYS A 91 -10.41 11.12 -5.18
CA LYS A 91 -10.79 11.64 -6.50
C LYS A 91 -10.11 10.92 -7.68
N PHE A 92 -8.93 10.32 -7.48
CA PHE A 92 -8.21 9.60 -8.53
C PHE A 92 -8.68 8.15 -8.71
N LYS A 93 -9.22 7.53 -7.66
CA LYS A 93 -9.68 6.13 -7.74
C LYS A 93 -11.03 6.02 -8.46
N LYS A 94 -11.93 6.99 -8.26
CA LYS A 94 -13.24 7.04 -8.94
C LYS A 94 -13.12 7.17 -10.47
N ARG A 95 -12.21 8.01 -10.97
CA ARG A 95 -12.00 8.16 -12.43
C ARG A 95 -11.48 6.89 -13.11
N LYS A 96 -10.65 6.09 -12.42
CA LYS A 96 -10.12 4.83 -12.98
C LYS A 96 -11.20 3.74 -13.03
N GLU A 97 -12.06 3.66 -12.02
CA GLU A 97 -13.21 2.73 -12.02
C GLU A 97 -14.21 3.09 -13.13
N GLU A 98 -14.54 4.37 -13.32
CA GLU A 98 -15.45 4.83 -14.40
C GLU A 98 -14.89 4.52 -15.80
N SER A 99 -13.58 4.74 -16.04
CA SER A 99 -12.94 4.41 -17.33
C SER A 99 -12.94 2.90 -17.65
N LEU A 100 -12.84 2.04 -16.64
CA LEU A 100 -12.85 0.58 -16.79
C LEU A 100 -14.27 0.03 -16.97
N GLN A 101 -15.28 0.73 -16.44
CA GLN A 101 -16.69 0.39 -16.64
C GLN A 101 -17.11 0.70 -18.09
N GLN A 102 -16.70 1.85 -18.63
CA GLN A 102 -17.10 2.29 -19.98
C GLN A 102 -16.46 1.46 -21.11
N GLN A 103 -15.29 0.85 -20.87
CA GLN A 103 -14.67 -0.09 -21.81
C GLN A 103 -15.32 -1.49 -21.84
N LYS A 104 -16.14 -1.85 -20.85
CA LYS A 104 -16.83 -3.16 -20.82
C LYS A 104 -18.15 -3.17 -21.59
N GLU A 105 -18.82 -2.02 -21.71
CA GLU A 105 -20.10 -1.86 -22.40
C GLU A 105 -19.97 -1.79 -23.94
N LEU A 106 -18.75 -1.73 -24.50
CA LEU A 106 -18.49 -1.60 -25.94
C LEU A 106 -17.99 -2.90 -26.62
N LYS A 107 -18.09 -4.08 -25.99
CA LYS A 107 -17.72 -5.33 -26.68
C LYS A 107 -18.84 -5.77 -27.65
N PRO A 108 -18.53 -6.04 -28.92
CA PRO A 108 -19.53 -6.41 -29.91
C PRO A 108 -20.15 -7.79 -29.59
N VAL A 109 -21.46 -7.87 -29.70
CA VAL A 109 -22.26 -9.10 -29.56
C VAL A 109 -21.79 -10.09 -30.63
N ARG A 110 -21.33 -11.28 -30.21
CA ARG A 110 -21.01 -12.38 -31.14
C ARG A 110 -22.30 -12.85 -31.84
N PRO A 111 -22.31 -13.01 -33.17
CA PRO A 111 -23.50 -13.52 -33.86
C PRO A 111 -23.76 -14.99 -33.47
N PRO A 112 -25.04 -15.42 -33.41
CA PRO A 112 -25.39 -16.79 -33.05
C PRO A 112 -24.95 -17.77 -34.15
N LYS A 113 -24.44 -18.93 -33.72
CA LYS A 113 -24.05 -20.03 -34.62
C LYS A 113 -25.31 -20.75 -35.12
N MET A 114 -25.49 -20.82 -36.44
CA MET A 114 -26.50 -21.67 -37.05
C MET A 114 -26.03 -23.13 -37.01
N THR A 115 -26.82 -23.99 -36.36
CA THR A 115 -26.65 -25.45 -36.41
C THR A 115 -27.46 -25.98 -37.60
N ASN A 116 -26.81 -26.68 -38.53
CA ASN A 116 -27.52 -27.43 -39.58
C ASN A 116 -27.73 -28.87 -39.12
N THR A 117 -28.95 -29.35 -39.34
CA THR A 117 -29.33 -30.77 -39.36
C THR A 117 -28.84 -31.42 -40.65
#